data_AF-A0A183AQM0-F1
#
_entry.id   AF-A0A183AQM0-F1
#
_cell.length_a   1.000
_cell.length_b   1.000
_cell.length_c   1.000
_cell.angle_alpha   90.00
_cell.angle_beta   90.00
_cell.angle_gamma   90.00
#
_symmetry.space_group_name_H-M   'P 1'
#
loop_
_entity.id
_entity.type
_entity.pdbx_description
1 polymer ?
#
loop_
_entity_poly.entity_id
_entity_poly.type
_entity_poly.pdbx_seq_one_letter_code
_entity_poly.pdbx_strand_id
1 'polypeptide(L)'
;MRVICDKQRFGSATRRNAVIAMSNLIGTAVALDDEMLTFLCVEVHNFVNSCFGGDWTPLMNMLWHLLLSTTETYVRCKILAQPDAETGDLETDGVDSDGDTVEYNTLVCALIEFISQLSGIKRCRTKLTPYLSNVCLQLARLMQLPRSVIDRWLTNLGEFIEESDESLGYSVRLTTLDVLQRFALRFSNWNDAFHNTLSQLFAHAEEQHSKGDPFWWTSLEVALYLCGSFPRSFTAKEKTSMSKDVAALGLDIISSRYVMPSLQQTGTSVFVFVISCA
;
A
#
# COMPACT_ATOMS: atom_id res chain seq x y z
N MET A 1 -10.88 2.55 -32.44
CA MET A 1 -10.17 3.82 -32.72
C MET A 1 -8.96 3.88 -31.80
N ARG A 2 -7.75 3.82 -32.35
CA ARG A 2 -6.50 4.13 -31.63
C ARG A 2 -6.40 5.65 -31.57
N VAL A 3 -6.45 6.24 -30.37
CA VAL A 3 -6.07 7.64 -30.21
C VAL A 3 -4.56 7.69 -30.30
N ILE A 4 -4.09 8.20 -31.45
CA ILE A 4 -2.71 8.55 -31.68
C ILE A 4 -2.49 9.84 -30.89
N CYS A 5 -1.92 9.74 -29.68
CA CYS A 5 -1.44 10.92 -28.97
C CYS A 5 -0.23 11.47 -29.74
N ASP A 6 -0.46 12.63 -30.35
CA ASP A 6 0.54 13.38 -31.08
C ASP A 6 1.67 13.82 -30.15
N LYS A 7 2.90 13.82 -30.70
CA LYS A 7 4.16 14.12 -30.00
C LYS A 7 4.27 15.61 -29.63
N GLN A 8 3.44 16.12 -28.74
CA GLN A 8 3.65 17.44 -28.17
C GLN A 8 4.75 17.36 -27.09
N ARG A 9 5.94 17.83 -27.44
CA ARG A 9 7.02 18.12 -26.48
C ARG A 9 6.54 19.20 -25.52
N PHE A 10 6.20 18.81 -24.30
CA PHE A 10 5.91 19.78 -23.23
C PHE A 10 7.10 20.72 -22.99
N GLY A 11 6.79 21.99 -22.80
CA GLY A 11 7.76 23.08 -22.59
C GLY A 11 8.51 22.96 -21.26
N SER A 12 9.62 23.69 -21.13
CA SER A 12 10.45 23.70 -19.91
C SER A 12 9.71 24.19 -18.66
N ALA A 13 8.67 25.03 -18.83
CA ALA A 13 7.84 25.54 -17.74
C ALA A 13 6.98 24.44 -17.09
N THR A 14 6.33 23.58 -17.89
CA THR A 14 5.50 22.46 -17.39
C THR A 14 6.33 21.44 -16.61
N ARG A 15 7.56 21.15 -17.06
CA ARG A 15 8.50 20.28 -16.34
C ARG A 15 8.94 20.87 -15.01
N ARG A 16 9.17 22.19 -14.97
CA ARG A 16 9.53 22.91 -13.74
C ARG A 16 8.37 22.90 -12.74
N ASN A 17 7.14 23.06 -13.22
CA ASN A 17 5.93 23.03 -12.40
C ASN A 17 5.68 21.64 -11.80
N ALA A 18 5.92 20.54 -12.52
CA ALA A 18 5.80 19.18 -11.98
C ALA A 18 6.85 18.88 -10.89
N VAL A 19 8.09 19.35 -11.07
CA VAL A 19 9.14 19.21 -10.04
C VAL A 19 8.86 20.09 -8.83
N ILE A 20 8.35 21.30 -9.03
CA ILE A 20 7.94 22.20 -7.94
C ILE A 20 6.70 21.63 -7.22
N ALA A 21 5.72 21.08 -7.93
CA ALA A 21 4.56 20.41 -7.35
C ALA A 21 4.98 19.21 -6.50
N MET A 22 5.85 18.34 -7.02
CA MET A 22 6.40 17.20 -6.27
C MET A 22 7.32 17.63 -5.11
N SER A 23 8.06 18.73 -5.23
CA SER A 23 8.90 19.29 -4.15
C SER A 23 8.07 19.96 -3.06
N ASN A 24 6.98 20.64 -3.43
CA ASN A 24 6.01 21.21 -2.49
C ASN A 24 5.20 20.08 -1.82
N LEU A 25 4.99 18.96 -2.51
CA LEU A 25 4.36 17.75 -1.97
C LEU A 25 5.08 17.13 -0.78
N ILE A 26 6.42 17.23 -0.76
CA ILE A 26 7.26 16.79 0.36
C ILE A 26 7.07 17.72 1.57
N GLY A 27 6.62 18.97 1.37
CA GLY A 27 6.36 19.95 2.42
C GLY A 27 4.89 20.11 2.82
N THR A 28 3.94 19.77 1.94
CA THR A 28 2.50 19.88 2.16
C THR A 28 1.81 18.67 1.54
N ALA A 29 1.42 17.72 2.38
CA ALA A 29 0.88 16.42 1.99
C ALA A 29 -0.56 16.46 1.44
N VAL A 30 -0.91 17.37 0.51
CA VAL A 30 -2.29 17.44 -0.06
C VAL A 30 -2.38 17.83 -1.56
N ALA A 31 -1.39 18.42 -2.23
CA ALA A 31 -1.63 18.96 -3.59
C ALA A 31 -0.95 18.19 -4.74
N LEU A 32 -1.37 16.94 -5.00
CA LEU A 32 -1.21 16.34 -6.33
C LEU A 32 -2.58 16.25 -6.96
N ASP A 33 -2.75 16.95 -8.07
CA ASP A 33 -3.94 16.82 -8.92
C ASP A 33 -4.01 15.39 -9.50
N ASP A 34 -5.20 14.77 -9.53
CA ASP A 34 -5.42 13.43 -10.08
C ASP A 34 -5.01 13.37 -11.56
N GLU A 35 -5.22 14.47 -12.27
CA GLU A 35 -4.75 14.65 -13.65
C GLU A 35 -3.23 14.64 -13.76
N MET A 36 -2.50 15.17 -12.78
CA MET A 36 -1.04 15.19 -12.80
C MET A 36 -0.45 13.80 -12.58
N LEU A 37 -1.04 13.03 -11.65
CA LEU A 37 -0.66 11.63 -11.40
C LEU A 37 -1.00 10.74 -12.61
N THR A 38 -2.18 10.92 -13.20
CA THR A 38 -2.62 10.22 -14.41
C THR A 38 -1.74 10.58 -15.61
N PHE A 39 -1.42 11.86 -15.80
CA PHE A 39 -0.50 12.32 -16.84
C PHE A 39 0.91 11.77 -16.65
N LEU A 40 1.42 11.78 -15.40
CA LEU A 40 2.68 11.14 -15.05
C LEU A 40 2.63 9.64 -15.39
N CYS A 41 1.53 8.92 -15.12
CA CYS A 41 1.36 7.50 -15.45
C CYS A 41 1.48 7.22 -16.96
N VAL A 42 0.93 8.08 -17.81
CA VAL A 42 0.93 7.90 -19.27
C VAL A 42 2.29 8.26 -19.88
N GLU A 43 2.93 9.32 -19.38
CA GLU A 43 4.15 9.89 -19.96
C GLU A 43 5.43 9.59 -19.16
N VAL A 44 5.40 8.70 -18.15
CA VAL A 44 6.53 8.41 -17.23
C VAL A 44 7.87 8.37 -17.96
N HIS A 45 7.95 7.63 -19.07
CA HIS A 45 9.21 7.45 -19.78
C HIS A 45 9.75 8.77 -20.37
N ASN A 46 8.87 9.57 -20.97
CA ASN A 46 9.23 10.88 -21.53
C ASN A 46 9.49 11.90 -20.43
N PHE A 47 8.72 11.84 -19.34
CA PHE A 47 8.90 12.64 -18.14
C PHE A 47 10.28 12.39 -17.52
N VAL A 48 10.64 11.13 -17.26
CA VAL A 48 11.90 10.79 -16.59
C VAL A 48 13.12 11.12 -17.44
N ASN A 49 13.06 10.84 -18.74
CA ASN A 49 14.14 11.23 -19.64
C ASN A 49 14.30 12.75 -19.74
N SER A 50 13.19 13.51 -19.69
CA SER A 50 13.22 14.96 -19.80
C SER A 50 13.58 15.67 -18.48
N CYS A 51 13.17 15.13 -17.33
CA CYS A 51 13.33 15.77 -16.03
C CYS A 51 14.60 15.32 -15.30
N PHE A 52 15.04 14.07 -15.50
CA PHE A 52 16.16 13.49 -14.77
C PHE A 52 17.31 13.05 -15.68
N GLY A 53 17.31 13.44 -16.95
CA GLY A 53 18.37 13.10 -17.90
C GLY A 53 18.55 11.59 -18.09
N GLY A 54 17.52 10.80 -17.79
CA GLY A 54 17.57 9.35 -17.80
C GLY A 54 18.18 8.71 -16.55
N ASP A 55 18.54 9.46 -15.50
CA ASP A 55 18.81 8.91 -14.17
C ASP A 55 17.49 8.71 -13.40
N TRP A 56 17.31 7.53 -12.81
CA TRP A 56 16.08 7.17 -12.09
C TRP A 56 16.23 7.33 -10.59
N THR A 57 17.46 7.50 -10.08
CA THR A 57 17.76 7.52 -8.66
C THR A 57 17.01 8.63 -7.90
N PRO A 58 16.98 9.89 -8.39
CA PRO A 58 16.24 10.96 -7.70
C PRO A 58 14.74 10.70 -7.65
N LEU A 59 14.16 10.17 -8.74
CA LEU A 59 12.75 9.79 -8.79
C LEU A 59 12.45 8.66 -7.79
N MET A 60 13.28 7.61 -7.74
CA MET A 60 13.07 6.49 -6.80
C MET A 60 13.13 6.95 -5.34
N ASN A 61 14.08 7.83 -5.00
CA ASN A 61 14.20 8.38 -3.64
C ASN A 61 12.97 9.24 -3.28
N MET A 62 12.55 10.12 -4.19
CA MET A 62 11.34 10.93 -4.00
C MET A 62 10.12 10.05 -3.77
N LEU A 63 9.93 9.02 -4.59
CA LEU A 63 8.79 8.11 -4.46
C LEU A 63 8.82 7.31 -3.18
N TRP A 64 10.01 6.90 -2.74
CA TRP A 64 10.18 6.24 -1.45
C TRP A 64 9.76 7.15 -0.30
N HIS A 65 10.21 8.41 -0.29
CA HIS A 65 9.81 9.38 0.73
C HIS A 65 8.31 9.68 0.70
N LEU A 66 7.73 9.80 -0.50
CA LEU A 66 6.30 10.00 -0.66
C LEU A 66 5.50 8.80 -0.12
N LEU A 67 5.87 7.58 -0.51
CA LEU A 67 5.23 6.36 0.00
C LEU A 67 5.32 6.26 1.53
N LEU A 68 6.49 6.53 2.11
CA LEU A 68 6.68 6.53 3.56
C LEU A 68 5.77 7.57 4.25
N SER A 69 5.82 8.82 3.80
CA SER A 69 5.05 9.92 4.39
C SER A 69 3.54 9.70 4.26
N THR A 70 3.07 9.24 3.09
CA THR A 70 1.67 8.87 2.87
C THR A 70 1.27 7.72 3.77
N THR A 71 2.10 6.68 3.90
CA THR A 71 1.79 5.53 4.77
C THR A 71 1.70 5.94 6.24
N GLU A 72 2.66 6.72 6.73
CA GLU A 72 2.65 7.20 8.12
C GLU A 72 1.43 8.08 8.40
N THR A 73 1.09 8.97 7.47
CA THR A 73 -0.06 9.86 7.59
C THR A 73 -1.38 9.08 7.56
N TYR A 74 -1.52 8.15 6.61
CA TYR A 74 -2.69 7.28 6.50
C TYR A 74 -2.91 6.44 7.76
N VAL A 75 -1.85 5.79 8.26
CA VAL A 75 -1.91 4.99 9.49
C VAL A 75 -2.31 5.85 10.69
N ARG A 76 -1.67 7.01 10.87
CA ARG A 76 -1.98 7.90 11.99
C ARG A 76 -3.40 8.44 11.95
N CYS A 77 -3.90 8.84 10.78
CA CYS A 77 -5.13 9.60 10.66
C CYS A 77 -6.38 8.79 10.32
N LYS A 78 -6.23 7.61 9.70
CA LYS A 78 -7.38 6.78 9.29
C LYS A 78 -7.46 5.46 10.07
N ILE A 79 -6.31 4.87 10.42
CA ILE A 79 -6.26 3.58 11.11
C ILE A 79 -6.24 3.75 12.63
N LEU A 80 -5.33 4.59 13.14
CA LEU A 80 -5.16 4.88 14.57
C LEU A 80 -5.99 6.09 15.04
N ALA A 81 -6.95 6.54 14.23
CA ALA A 81 -7.79 7.69 14.53
C ALA A 81 -8.49 7.49 15.88
N GLN A 82 -8.34 8.47 16.79
CA GLN A 82 -9.07 8.49 18.04
C GLN A 82 -10.23 9.50 17.93
N PRO A 83 -11.42 9.20 18.49
CA PRO A 83 -12.60 10.07 18.39
C PRO A 83 -12.37 11.50 18.92
N ASP A 84 -11.43 11.66 19.85
CA ASP A 84 -11.19 12.91 20.59
C ASP A 84 -9.89 13.61 20.18
N ALA A 85 -9.13 13.03 19.24
CA ALA A 85 -7.95 13.68 18.71
C ALA A 85 -8.41 14.73 17.68
N GLU A 86 -8.09 15.99 17.90
CA GLU A 86 -8.18 17.03 16.87
C GLU A 86 -7.31 16.58 15.68
N THR A 87 -7.91 15.85 14.72
CA THR A 87 -7.31 15.54 13.43
C THR A 87 -7.30 16.81 12.61
N GLY A 88 -6.49 17.78 13.04
CA GLY A 88 -6.15 18.95 12.27
C GLY A 88 -5.72 18.52 10.87
N ASP A 89 -6.39 19.11 9.88
CA ASP A 89 -5.94 19.27 8.50
C ASP A 89 -6.03 18.07 7.53
N LEU A 90 -6.60 16.91 7.91
CA LEU A 90 -6.77 15.76 7.00
C LEU A 90 -8.23 15.31 6.79
N GLU A 91 -9.17 15.92 7.50
CA GLU A 91 -10.60 15.91 7.12
C GLU A 91 -10.95 17.05 6.15
N THR A 92 -10.03 18.00 5.95
CA THR A 92 -10.16 18.96 4.87
C THR A 92 -9.74 18.27 3.58
N ASP A 93 -10.72 17.71 2.88
CA ASP A 93 -10.55 17.28 1.51
C ASP A 93 -9.77 18.35 0.73
N GLY A 94 -8.72 17.94 0.03
CA GLY A 94 -7.95 18.85 -0.79
C GLY A 94 -8.85 19.36 -1.90
N VAL A 95 -9.07 20.66 -1.96
CA VAL A 95 -9.81 21.26 -3.08
C VAL A 95 -8.89 21.27 -4.29
N ASP A 96 -9.26 20.58 -5.36
CA ASP A 96 -8.49 20.55 -6.61
C ASP A 96 -8.58 21.88 -7.36
N SER A 97 -7.96 21.93 -8.55
CA SER A 97 -7.92 23.15 -9.37
C SER A 97 -9.31 23.58 -9.89
N ASP A 98 -10.30 22.69 -9.87
CA ASP A 98 -11.65 22.91 -10.34
C ASP A 98 -12.64 23.24 -9.21
N GLY A 99 -12.19 23.13 -7.96
CA GLY A 99 -13.00 23.41 -6.77
C GLY A 99 -13.62 22.16 -6.14
N ASP A 100 -13.28 20.97 -6.61
CA ASP A 100 -13.80 19.70 -6.12
C ASP A 100 -12.95 19.15 -4.97
N THR A 101 -13.63 18.57 -3.98
CA THR A 101 -13.01 17.96 -2.81
C THR A 101 -12.44 16.58 -3.17
N VAL A 102 -11.12 16.46 -3.25
CA VAL A 102 -10.42 15.19 -3.44
C VAL A 102 -10.21 14.52 -2.08
N GLU A 103 -10.86 13.37 -1.92
CA GLU A 103 -10.70 12.54 -0.73
C GLU A 103 -9.27 11.98 -0.65
N TYR A 104 -8.67 12.02 0.53
CA TYR A 104 -7.32 11.49 0.77
C TYR A 104 -7.14 10.03 0.33
N ASN A 105 -8.19 9.21 0.44
CA ASN A 105 -8.19 7.82 -0.03
C ASN A 105 -7.89 7.72 -1.55
N THR A 106 -8.43 8.64 -2.34
CA THR A 106 -8.20 8.71 -3.79
C THR A 106 -6.75 9.02 -4.10
N LEU A 107 -6.14 9.98 -3.38
CA LEU A 107 -4.71 10.31 -3.53
C LEU A 107 -3.81 9.12 -3.18
N VAL A 108 -4.14 8.39 -2.11
CA VAL A 108 -3.40 7.19 -1.72
C VAL A 108 -3.50 6.11 -2.80
N CYS A 109 -4.70 5.85 -3.32
CA CYS A 109 -4.91 4.91 -4.42
C CYS A 109 -4.11 5.31 -5.68
N ALA A 110 -4.15 6.58 -6.07
CA ALA A 110 -3.41 7.08 -7.24
C ALA A 110 -1.88 6.91 -7.07
N LEU A 111 -1.35 7.12 -5.87
CA LEU A 111 0.07 6.83 -5.56
C LEU A 111 0.40 5.33 -5.71
N ILE A 112 -0.45 4.46 -5.18
CA ILE A 112 -0.29 3.00 -5.27
C ILE A 112 -0.30 2.56 -6.74
N GLU A 113 -1.25 3.07 -7.54
CA GLU A 113 -1.33 2.80 -8.96
C GLU A 113 -0.10 3.31 -9.73
N PHE A 114 0.37 4.51 -9.40
CA PHE A 114 1.60 5.06 -9.99
C PHE A 114 2.80 4.13 -9.75
N ILE A 115 2.97 3.65 -8.52
CA ILE A 115 4.02 2.66 -8.17
C ILE A 115 3.84 1.36 -8.98
N SER A 116 2.60 0.91 -9.17
CA SER A 116 2.29 -0.26 -10.01
C SER A 116 2.70 -0.04 -11.48
N GLN A 117 2.38 1.11 -12.06
CA GLN A 117 2.77 1.43 -13.45
C GLN A 117 4.29 1.48 -13.60
N LEU A 118 4.98 2.11 -12.64
CA LEU A 118 6.44 2.14 -12.60
C LEU A 118 7.05 0.74 -12.55
N SER A 119 6.49 -0.18 -11.77
CA SER A 119 6.92 -1.58 -11.73
C SER A 119 6.77 -2.32 -13.08
N GLY A 120 5.87 -1.84 -13.95
CA GLY A 120 5.72 -2.33 -15.32
C GLY A 120 6.93 -2.04 -16.20
N ILE A 121 7.62 -0.92 -15.94
CA ILE A 121 8.79 -0.47 -16.71
C ILE A 121 10.00 -1.31 -16.31
N LYS A 122 10.58 -2.08 -17.26
CA LYS A 122 11.70 -3.00 -17.01
C LYS A 122 12.86 -2.36 -16.22
N ARG A 123 13.25 -1.13 -16.59
CA ARG A 123 14.34 -0.40 -15.93
C ARG A 123 14.03 -0.04 -14.48
N CYS A 124 12.82 0.45 -14.20
CA CYS A 124 12.38 0.77 -12.85
C CYS A 124 12.23 -0.52 -12.03
N ARG A 125 11.64 -1.57 -12.60
CA ARG A 125 11.55 -2.90 -11.97
C ARG A 125 12.90 -3.41 -11.48
N THR A 126 13.94 -3.33 -12.31
CA THR A 126 15.31 -3.73 -11.91
C THR A 126 15.84 -2.89 -10.74
N LYS A 127 15.50 -1.60 -10.66
CA LYS A 127 15.89 -0.71 -9.56
C LYS A 127 15.08 -0.93 -8.29
N LEU A 128 13.80 -1.29 -8.39
CA LEU A 128 12.92 -1.60 -7.26
C LEU A 128 13.20 -2.97 -6.64
N THR A 129 13.68 -3.94 -7.44
CA THR A 129 13.98 -5.32 -7.01
C THR A 129 14.72 -5.41 -5.65
N PRO A 130 15.85 -4.70 -5.41
CA PRO A 130 16.55 -4.77 -4.13
C PRO A 130 15.78 -4.16 -2.93
N TYR A 131 14.77 -3.33 -3.18
CA TYR A 131 13.97 -2.66 -2.14
C TYR A 131 12.55 -3.24 -2.05
N LEU A 132 12.26 -4.31 -2.78
CA LEU A 132 10.91 -4.84 -2.93
C LEU A 132 10.27 -5.17 -1.58
N SER A 133 11.00 -5.79 -0.64
CA SER A 133 10.49 -6.10 0.70
C SER A 133 10.02 -4.86 1.45
N ASN A 134 10.77 -3.75 1.33
CA ASN A 134 10.45 -2.49 2.01
C ASN A 134 9.23 -1.82 1.38
N VAL A 135 9.13 -1.85 0.05
CA VAL A 135 7.95 -1.33 -0.68
C VAL A 135 6.72 -2.16 -0.33
N CYS A 136 6.81 -3.50 -0.39
CA CYS A 136 5.72 -4.39 -0.01
C CYS A 136 5.28 -4.19 1.44
N LEU A 137 6.21 -3.90 2.36
CA LEU A 137 5.86 -3.58 3.74
C LEU A 137 5.06 -2.28 3.86
N GLN A 138 5.47 -1.20 3.19
CA GLN A 138 4.70 0.05 3.25
C GLN A 138 3.33 -0.11 2.59
N LEU A 139 3.25 -0.81 1.46
CA LEU A 139 1.98 -1.17 0.84
C LEU A 139 1.10 -1.98 1.80
N ALA A 140 1.63 -3.04 2.42
CA ALA A 140 0.87 -3.82 3.39
C ALA A 140 0.36 -2.97 4.57
N ARG A 141 1.11 -1.99 5.04
CA ARG A 141 0.63 -1.06 6.09
C ARG A 141 -0.58 -0.24 5.65
N LEU A 142 -0.68 0.13 4.36
CA LEU A 142 -1.85 0.80 3.80
C LEU A 142 -3.09 -0.10 3.71
N MET A 143 -2.92 -1.43 3.81
CA MET A 143 -4.03 -2.38 3.78
C MET A 143 -4.78 -2.50 5.10
N GLN A 144 -4.25 -1.99 6.21
CA GLN A 144 -4.91 -2.06 7.50
C GLN A 144 -6.29 -1.36 7.45
N LEU A 145 -7.28 -1.96 8.10
CA LEU A 145 -8.64 -1.45 8.08
C LEU A 145 -8.75 -0.09 8.78
N PRO A 146 -9.28 0.95 8.12
CA PRO A 146 -9.58 2.23 8.76
C PRO A 146 -10.62 2.08 9.87
N ARG A 147 -10.54 2.97 10.87
CA ARG A 147 -11.46 2.95 12.01
C ARG A 147 -12.92 3.13 11.60
N SER A 148 -13.17 4.05 10.67
CA SER A 148 -14.51 4.30 10.12
C SER A 148 -15.11 3.06 9.45
N VAL A 149 -14.30 2.23 8.79
CA VAL A 149 -14.74 0.97 8.17
C VAL A 149 -15.11 -0.04 9.27
N ILE A 150 -14.27 -0.17 10.30
CA ILE A 150 -14.53 -1.08 11.43
C ILE A 150 -15.83 -0.69 12.16
N ASP A 151 -16.01 0.58 12.50
CA ASP A 151 -17.19 1.04 13.23
C ASP A 151 -18.48 0.84 12.42
N ARG A 152 -18.40 1.01 11.09
CA ARG A 152 -19.49 0.75 10.16
C ARG A 152 -19.83 -0.73 10.06
N TRP A 153 -18.84 -1.62 9.93
CA TRP A 153 -19.04 -3.07 9.94
C TRP A 153 -19.61 -3.59 11.26
N LEU A 154 -19.20 -3.00 12.39
CA LEU A 154 -19.74 -3.33 13.72
C LEU A 154 -21.20 -2.87 13.88
N THR A 155 -21.59 -1.78 13.21
CA THR A 155 -22.95 -1.23 13.28
C THR A 155 -23.89 -1.90 12.29
N ASN A 156 -23.38 -2.34 11.14
CA ASN A 156 -24.14 -2.95 10.07
C ASN A 156 -23.38 -4.15 9.45
N LEU A 157 -23.72 -5.36 9.90
CA LEU A 157 -23.16 -6.60 9.36
C LEU A 157 -23.48 -6.83 7.88
N GLY A 158 -24.56 -6.24 7.35
CA GLY A 158 -24.90 -6.33 5.93
C GLY A 158 -23.84 -5.64 5.06
N GLU A 159 -23.35 -4.49 5.48
CA GLU A 159 -22.27 -3.78 4.77
C GLU A 159 -20.95 -4.56 4.80
N PHE A 160 -20.65 -5.28 5.88
CA PHE A 160 -19.50 -6.19 5.88
C PHE A 160 -19.66 -7.28 4.81
N ILE A 161 -20.83 -7.92 4.72
CA ILE A 161 -21.07 -8.98 3.74
C ILE A 161 -20.97 -8.43 2.31
N GLU A 162 -21.57 -7.27 2.05
CA GLU A 162 -21.53 -6.61 0.74
C GLU A 162 -20.11 -6.18 0.34
N GLU A 163 -19.31 -5.65 1.27
CA GLU A 163 -17.91 -5.25 1.00
C GLU A 163 -16.94 -6.44 0.96
N SER A 164 -17.27 -7.55 1.62
CA SER A 164 -16.49 -8.80 1.55
C SER A 164 -16.65 -9.53 0.21
N ASP A 165 -17.76 -9.28 -0.51
CA ASP A 165 -17.89 -9.67 -1.92
C ASP A 165 -17.06 -8.70 -2.76
N GLU A 166 -15.74 -8.94 -2.80
CA GLU A 166 -14.67 -8.12 -3.42
C GLU A 166 -14.91 -7.73 -4.91
N SER A 167 -16.04 -8.10 -5.50
CA SER A 167 -16.35 -7.90 -6.93
C SER A 167 -16.67 -6.45 -7.34
N LEU A 168 -16.93 -5.54 -6.38
CA LEU A 168 -17.41 -4.17 -6.70
C LEU A 168 -16.74 -3.02 -5.93
N GLY A 169 -15.83 -3.28 -4.98
CA GLY A 169 -15.25 -2.25 -4.11
C GLY A 169 -14.04 -1.53 -4.69
N TYR A 170 -13.95 -0.20 -4.51
CA TYR A 170 -12.73 0.58 -4.70
C TYR A 170 -12.26 1.11 -3.34
N SER A 171 -11.11 0.64 -2.85
CA SER A 171 -10.54 1.05 -1.57
C SER A 171 -9.02 0.97 -1.61
N VAL A 172 -8.35 1.71 -0.73
CA VAL A 172 -6.89 1.65 -0.56
C VAL A 172 -6.41 0.22 -0.36
N ARG A 173 -7.16 -0.57 0.43
CA ARG A 173 -6.85 -1.98 0.70
C ARG A 173 -6.92 -2.84 -0.56
N LEU A 174 -8.02 -2.76 -1.32
CA LEU A 174 -8.21 -3.54 -2.54
C LEU A 174 -7.22 -3.12 -3.62
N THR A 175 -7.05 -1.82 -3.86
CA THR A 175 -6.06 -1.28 -4.81
C THR A 175 -4.66 -1.76 -4.47
N THR A 176 -4.31 -1.81 -3.19
CA THR A 176 -3.01 -2.32 -2.75
C THR A 176 -2.86 -3.82 -3.01
N LEU A 177 -3.86 -4.63 -2.66
CA LEU A 177 -3.84 -6.07 -2.93
C LEU A 177 -3.61 -6.34 -4.42
N ASP A 178 -4.34 -5.62 -5.26
CA ASP A 178 -4.25 -5.66 -6.71
C ASP A 178 -2.83 -5.39 -7.22
N VAL A 179 -2.13 -4.42 -6.63
CA VAL A 179 -0.73 -4.11 -6.96
C VAL A 179 0.21 -5.20 -6.47
N LEU A 180 0.01 -5.73 -5.26
CA LEU A 180 0.81 -6.85 -4.74
C LEU A 180 0.64 -8.11 -5.58
N GLN A 181 -0.56 -8.40 -6.09
CA GLN A 181 -0.79 -9.50 -7.04
C GLN A 181 -0.02 -9.30 -8.34
N ARG A 182 0.01 -8.07 -8.87
CA ARG A 182 0.84 -7.74 -10.04
C ARG A 182 2.34 -7.85 -9.73
N PHE A 183 2.78 -7.51 -8.52
CA PHE A 183 4.17 -7.69 -8.10
C PHE A 183 4.56 -9.16 -8.07
N ALA A 184 3.68 -10.03 -7.57
CA ALA A 184 3.88 -11.47 -7.55
C ALA A 184 4.16 -12.07 -8.93
N LEU A 185 3.57 -11.50 -9.98
CA LEU A 185 3.79 -11.93 -11.36
C LEU A 185 5.02 -11.28 -12.02
N ARG A 186 5.46 -10.11 -11.53
CA ARG A 186 6.49 -9.29 -12.19
C ARG A 186 7.89 -9.47 -11.62
N PHE A 187 8.01 -9.70 -10.31
CA PHE A 187 9.29 -9.75 -9.61
C PHE A 187 9.72 -11.19 -9.35
N SER A 188 10.91 -11.54 -9.81
CA SER A 188 11.47 -12.89 -9.59
C SER A 188 11.79 -13.17 -8.12
N ASN A 189 12.10 -12.14 -7.33
CA ASN A 189 12.35 -12.22 -5.89
C ASN A 189 11.08 -11.95 -5.06
N TRP A 190 9.89 -12.08 -5.65
CA TRP A 190 8.62 -11.85 -4.95
C TRP A 190 8.51 -12.68 -3.67
N ASN A 191 8.77 -13.99 -3.72
CA ASN A 191 8.59 -14.85 -2.55
C ASN A 191 9.48 -14.39 -1.39
N ASP A 192 10.75 -14.06 -1.66
CA ASP A 192 11.66 -13.56 -0.62
C ASP A 192 11.14 -12.24 -0.04
N ALA A 193 10.67 -11.32 -0.88
CA ALA A 193 10.11 -10.05 -0.43
C ALA A 193 8.84 -10.24 0.40
N PHE A 194 7.94 -11.12 -0.05
CA PHE A 194 6.70 -11.46 0.61
C PHE A 194 6.93 -12.08 2.00
N HIS A 195 7.83 -13.06 2.11
CA HIS A 195 8.19 -13.69 3.39
C HIS A 195 8.84 -12.70 4.36
N ASN A 196 9.70 -11.79 3.85
CA ASN A 196 10.28 -10.72 4.65
C ASN A 196 9.23 -9.70 5.12
N THR A 197 8.24 -9.37 4.28
CA THR A 197 7.13 -8.48 4.65
C THR A 197 6.27 -9.13 5.73
N LEU A 198 5.87 -10.39 5.58
CA LEU A 198 5.10 -11.12 6.59
C LEU A 198 5.84 -11.21 7.92
N SER A 199 7.13 -11.55 7.89
CA SER A 199 7.96 -11.62 9.10
C SER A 199 7.96 -10.31 9.87
N GLN A 200 8.06 -9.18 9.16
CA GLN A 200 8.03 -7.85 9.78
C GLN A 200 6.65 -7.49 10.34
N LEU A 201 5.56 -7.83 9.64
CA LEU A 201 4.20 -7.58 10.14
C LEU A 201 3.91 -8.40 11.40
N PHE A 202 4.26 -9.69 11.43
CA PHE A 202 4.10 -10.54 12.61
C PHE A 202 4.97 -10.04 13.78
N ALA A 203 6.24 -9.73 13.52
CA ALA A 203 7.13 -9.20 14.56
C ALA A 203 6.61 -7.88 15.14
N HIS A 204 6.10 -6.99 14.28
CA HIS A 204 5.52 -5.73 14.73
C HIS A 204 4.26 -5.94 15.57
N ALA A 205 3.36 -6.84 15.15
CA ALA A 205 2.17 -7.17 15.93
C ALA A 205 2.51 -7.77 17.31
N GLU A 206 3.50 -8.67 17.36
CA GLU A 206 3.99 -9.24 18.62
C GLU A 206 4.59 -8.17 19.55
N GLU A 207 5.38 -7.27 18.98
CA GLU A 207 5.96 -6.14 19.73
C GLU A 207 4.86 -5.23 20.30
N GLN A 208 3.88 -4.83 19.49
CA GLN A 208 2.76 -4.00 19.92
C GLN A 208 1.93 -4.69 21.01
N HIS A 209 1.63 -5.98 20.82
CA HIS A 209 0.87 -6.77 21.79
C HIS A 209 1.61 -6.87 23.14
N SER A 210 2.94 -7.06 23.11
CA SER A 210 3.76 -7.11 24.33
C SER A 210 3.76 -5.81 25.13
N LYS A 211 3.52 -4.68 24.46
CA LYS A 211 3.41 -3.34 25.07
C LYS A 211 1.99 -2.98 25.49
N GLY A 212 1.01 -3.85 25.22
CA GLY A 212 -0.41 -3.58 25.50
C GLY A 212 -1.03 -2.52 24.58
N ASP A 213 -0.47 -2.29 23.39
CA ASP A 213 -1.04 -1.37 22.39
C ASP A 213 -2.40 -1.89 21.92
N PRO A 214 -3.52 -1.17 22.07
CA PRO A 214 -4.85 -1.65 21.70
C PRO A 214 -5.03 -1.91 20.19
N PHE A 215 -4.13 -1.41 19.34
CA PHE A 215 -4.17 -1.59 17.88
C PHE A 215 -3.20 -2.67 17.39
N TRP A 216 -2.56 -3.44 18.28
CA TRP A 216 -1.61 -4.50 17.93
C TRP A 216 -2.11 -5.47 16.84
N TRP A 217 -3.42 -5.72 16.85
CA TRP A 217 -4.07 -6.69 15.99
C TRP A 217 -4.16 -6.22 14.53
N THR A 218 -4.07 -4.92 14.22
CA THR A 218 -4.23 -4.42 12.83
C THR A 218 -3.11 -4.92 11.91
N SER A 219 -1.89 -5.01 12.43
CA SER A 219 -0.74 -5.55 11.70
C SER A 219 -0.85 -7.07 11.53
N LEU A 220 -1.36 -7.77 12.55
CA LEU A 220 -1.60 -9.21 12.50
C LEU A 220 -2.67 -9.55 11.46
N GLU A 221 -3.74 -8.78 11.45
CA GLU A 221 -4.86 -8.89 10.51
C GLU A 221 -4.38 -8.86 9.06
N VAL A 222 -3.61 -7.84 8.69
CA VAL A 222 -3.04 -7.72 7.33
C VAL A 222 -2.13 -8.89 7.01
N ALA A 223 -1.29 -9.32 7.96
CA ALA A 223 -0.39 -10.45 7.74
C ALA A 223 -1.17 -11.72 7.36
N LEU A 224 -2.29 -11.97 8.04
CA LEU A 224 -3.15 -13.13 7.78
C LEU A 224 -3.95 -13.00 6.49
N TYR A 225 -4.48 -11.81 6.21
CA TYR A 225 -5.14 -11.53 4.94
C TYR A 225 -4.20 -11.78 3.74
N LEU A 226 -2.94 -11.35 3.85
CA LEU A 226 -1.91 -11.64 2.86
C LEU A 226 -1.60 -13.13 2.77
N CYS A 227 -1.61 -13.87 3.88
CA CYS A 227 -1.45 -15.33 3.86
C CYS A 227 -2.56 -16.01 3.05
N GLY A 228 -3.82 -15.59 3.27
CA GLY A 228 -4.98 -16.08 2.53
C GLY A 228 -4.98 -15.67 1.05
N SER A 229 -4.50 -14.46 0.75
CA SER A 229 -4.45 -13.91 -0.62
C SER A 229 -3.36 -14.53 -1.49
N PHE A 230 -2.28 -15.05 -0.88
CA PHE A 230 -1.11 -15.57 -1.60
C PHE A 230 -0.74 -17.01 -1.19
N PRO A 231 -1.65 -17.99 -1.28
CA PRO A 231 -1.39 -19.37 -0.81
C PRO A 231 -0.24 -20.05 -1.58
N ARG A 232 -0.03 -19.66 -2.85
CA ARG A 232 1.04 -20.18 -3.70
C ARG A 232 2.45 -19.75 -3.25
N SER A 233 2.55 -18.66 -2.49
CA SER A 233 3.84 -18.20 -1.92
C SER A 233 4.35 -19.11 -0.80
N PHE A 234 3.50 -20.01 -0.28
CA PHE A 234 3.84 -20.99 0.76
C PHE A 234 4.05 -22.41 0.21
N THR A 235 3.58 -22.70 -1.01
CA THR A 235 3.81 -24.00 -1.65
C THR A 235 5.24 -24.03 -2.19
N ALA A 236 6.15 -24.67 -1.45
CA ALA A 236 7.54 -24.82 -1.87
C ALA A 236 7.64 -25.49 -3.25
N LYS A 237 8.29 -24.82 -4.21
CA LYS A 237 9.01 -25.51 -5.29
C LYS A 237 10.51 -25.39 -5.04
N GLU A 238 11.10 -26.57 -5.07
CA GLU A 238 12.48 -27.01 -4.83
C GLU A 238 13.63 -26.02 -5.05
N LYS A 239 14.61 -26.13 -4.13
CA LYS A 239 16.06 -25.96 -4.34
C LYS A 239 16.48 -24.68 -5.06
N THR A 240 16.30 -23.55 -4.39
CA THR A 240 17.26 -22.45 -4.56
C THR A 240 17.93 -22.23 -3.22
N SER A 241 19.25 -22.19 -3.22
CA SER A 241 20.11 -21.96 -2.07
C SER A 241 19.71 -20.65 -1.37
N MET A 242 18.79 -20.74 -0.42
CA MET A 242 18.40 -19.60 0.39
C MET A 242 19.48 -19.31 1.42
N SER A 243 19.81 -18.03 1.52
CA SER A 243 20.50 -17.43 2.66
C SER A 243 19.89 -17.95 3.96
N LYS A 244 20.74 -18.35 4.90
CA LYS A 244 20.39 -19.06 6.14
C LYS A 244 19.54 -18.28 7.15
N ASP A 245 19.18 -17.03 6.88
CA ASP A 245 18.68 -16.12 7.90
C ASP A 245 17.16 -15.81 7.83
N VAL A 246 16.44 -16.23 6.79
CA VAL A 246 14.98 -16.10 6.76
C VAL A 246 14.37 -17.43 7.22
N ALA A 247 13.96 -17.50 8.48
CA ALA A 247 13.17 -18.62 8.97
C ALA A 247 11.90 -18.71 8.11
N ALA A 248 11.76 -19.79 7.34
CA ALA A 248 10.62 -19.96 6.47
C ALA A 248 9.34 -20.02 7.32
N LEU A 249 8.47 -19.01 7.19
CA LEU A 249 7.14 -18.99 7.79
C LEU A 249 6.27 -20.00 7.06
N GLY A 250 6.19 -21.21 7.59
CA GLY A 250 5.27 -22.24 7.13
C GLY A 250 3.83 -21.93 7.53
N LEU A 251 2.86 -22.37 6.72
CA LEU A 251 1.43 -22.25 7.04
C LEU A 251 1.06 -22.97 8.34
N ASP A 252 1.76 -24.05 8.67
CA ASP A 252 1.64 -24.79 9.93
C ASP A 252 2.05 -23.93 11.14
N ILE A 253 3.13 -23.17 11.01
CA ILE A 253 3.59 -22.22 12.04
C ILE A 253 2.58 -21.08 12.16
N ILE A 254 2.14 -20.52 11.04
CA ILE A 254 1.18 -19.41 11.04
C ILE A 254 -0.14 -19.85 11.69
N SER A 255 -0.64 -21.04 11.33
CA SER A 255 -1.87 -21.58 11.90
C SER A 255 -1.75 -21.82 13.40
N SER A 256 -0.65 -22.42 13.86
CA SER A 256 -0.50 -22.79 15.27
C SER A 256 -0.15 -21.60 16.17
N ARG A 257 0.64 -20.63 15.68
CA ARG A 257 1.11 -19.47 16.44
C ARG A 257 0.16 -18.27 16.39
N TYR A 258 -0.53 -18.05 15.28
CA TYR A 258 -1.33 -16.84 15.08
C TYR A 258 -2.81 -17.12 14.91
N VAL A 259 -3.20 -18.08 14.06
CA VAL A 259 -4.64 -18.34 13.80
C VAL A 259 -5.33 -18.96 15.01
N MET A 260 -4.85 -20.10 15.49
CA MET A 260 -5.51 -20.84 16.57
C MET A 260 -5.60 -20.04 17.88
N PRO A 261 -4.53 -19.36 18.35
CA PRO A 261 -4.63 -18.55 19.57
C PRO A 261 -5.59 -17.37 19.43
N SER A 262 -5.68 -16.77 18.25
CA SER A 262 -6.57 -15.62 18.02
C SER A 262 -8.05 -16.02 17.98
N LEU A 263 -8.36 -17.21 17.45
CA LEU A 263 -9.72 -17.78 17.50
C LEU A 263 -10.18 -18.10 18.94
N GLN A 264 -9.24 -18.26 19.87
CA GLN A 264 -9.53 -18.54 21.28
C GLN A 264 -9.71 -17.27 22.12
N GLN A 265 -9.42 -16.08 21.56
CA GLN A 265 -9.62 -14.82 22.28
C GLN A 265 -11.13 -14.53 22.42
N THR A 266 -11.49 -13.63 23.34
CA THR A 266 -12.86 -13.15 23.56
C THR A 266 -12.89 -11.62 23.48
N GLY A 267 -13.86 -11.04 22.77
CA GLY A 267 -14.04 -9.58 22.67
C GLY A 267 -14.10 -9.05 21.23
N THR A 268 -13.97 -7.74 21.04
CA THR A 268 -14.01 -7.06 19.72
C THR A 268 -12.88 -7.49 18.77
N SER A 269 -11.73 -7.94 19.31
CA SER A 269 -10.63 -8.50 18.51
C SER A 269 -10.98 -9.81 17.79
N VAL A 270 -11.97 -10.57 18.27
CA VAL A 270 -12.41 -11.84 17.65
C VAL A 270 -13.18 -11.56 16.37
N PHE A 271 -13.99 -10.49 16.37
CA PHE A 271 -14.84 -10.15 15.23
C PHE A 271 -14.00 -9.70 14.03
N VAL A 272 -12.93 -8.93 14.26
CA VAL A 272 -12.03 -8.51 13.19
C VAL A 272 -11.15 -9.66 12.67
N PHE A 273 -10.83 -10.65 13.51
CA PHE A 273 -10.07 -11.81 13.07
C PHE A 273 -10.86 -12.75 12.13
N VAL A 274 -12.17 -12.88 12.37
CA VAL A 274 -13.10 -13.64 11.49
C VAL A 274 -13.32 -12.90 10.16
N ILE A 275 -13.37 -11.57 10.20
CA ILE A 275 -13.51 -10.68 9.04
C ILE A 275 -12.33 -10.79 8.06
N SER A 276 -11.14 -11.17 8.53
CA SER A 276 -9.91 -11.13 7.73
C SER A 276 -9.43 -12.48 7.22
N CYS A 277 -10.07 -13.56 7.66
CA CYS A 277 -9.77 -14.94 7.27
C CYS A 277 -10.92 -15.62 6.51
N ALA A 278 -12.06 -14.93 6.31
CA ALA A 278 -13.15 -15.37 5.43
C ALA A 278 -12.86 -14.96 3.99
#